data_AF-H2XPU3-F1
#
_entry.id   AF-H2XPU3-F1
#
_cell.length_a   1.000
_cell.length_b   1.000
_cell.length_c   1.000
_cell.angle_alpha   90.00
_cell.angle_beta   90.00
_cell.angle_gamma   90.00
#
_symmetry.space_group_name_H-M   'P 1'
#
loop_
_entity.id
_entity.type
_entity.pdbx_description
1 polymer ?
#
loop_
_entity_poly.entity_id
_entity_poly.type
_entity_poly.pdbx_seq_one_letter_code
_entity_poly.pdbx_strand_id
1 'polypeptide(L)'
;MQSHDIYHYVEDCRSRKVKLQDFYEFNFIFAMDSSNMGNLKELCPTDSTSKLLMLGSYDNDPSSNGVIDDPYGSPNPDEYERVYDQCSRACCRFMDSLRP
;
A
#
# COMPACT_ATOMS: atom_id res chain seq x y z
N MET A 1 -2.12 -15.10 -2.24
CA MET A 1 -1.76 -14.62 -3.61
C MET A 1 -2.04 -15.66 -4.68
N GLN A 2 -1.46 -16.87 -4.60
CA GLN A 2 -1.83 -17.99 -5.50
C GLN A 2 -3.32 -18.35 -5.39
N SER A 3 -3.84 -18.36 -4.16
CA SER A 3 -5.27 -18.52 -3.86
C SER A 3 -6.21 -17.51 -4.51
N HIS A 4 -5.66 -16.39 -5.00
CA HIS A 4 -6.41 -15.24 -5.52
C HIS A 4 -6.10 -14.95 -6.98
N ASP A 5 -5.44 -15.87 -7.69
CA ASP A 5 -5.08 -15.76 -9.11
C ASP A 5 -4.26 -14.49 -9.47
N ILE A 6 -3.58 -13.88 -8.49
CA ILE A 6 -2.72 -12.70 -8.70
C ILE A 6 -1.22 -13.01 -8.67
N TYR A 7 -0.85 -14.28 -8.61
CA TYR A 7 0.56 -14.69 -8.47
C TYR A 7 1.44 -14.20 -9.63
N HIS A 8 0.93 -14.23 -10.86
CA HIS A 8 1.68 -13.76 -12.03
C HIS A 8 2.01 -12.26 -12.01
N TYR A 9 1.27 -11.45 -11.25
CA TYR A 9 1.57 -10.03 -11.09
C TYR A 9 2.71 -9.77 -10.10
N VAL A 10 3.01 -10.74 -9.22
CA VAL A 10 4.01 -10.60 -8.15
C VAL A 10 5.30 -11.37 -8.42
N GLU A 11 5.30 -12.35 -9.32
CA GLU A 11 6.48 -13.15 -9.69
C GLU A 11 7.66 -12.28 -10.15
N ASP A 12 7.39 -11.17 -10.85
CA ASP A 12 8.39 -10.23 -11.34
C ASP A 12 8.65 -9.05 -10.39
N CYS A 13 7.89 -8.93 -9.29
CA CYS A 13 8.16 -7.92 -8.30
C CYS A 13 9.51 -8.21 -7.62
N ARG A 14 10.40 -7.21 -7.61
CA ARG A 14 11.67 -7.24 -6.88
C ARG A 14 11.70 -6.08 -5.91
N SER A 15 12.08 -6.38 -4.67
CA SER A 15 12.25 -5.35 -3.65
C SER A 15 13.26 -4.30 -4.13
N ARG A 16 12.89 -3.02 -3.99
CA ARG A 16 13.74 -1.87 -4.29
C ARG A 16 13.49 -0.78 -3.26
N LYS A 17 14.49 0.06 -3.03
CA LYS A 17 14.30 1.28 -2.26
C LYS A 17 13.52 2.31 -3.09
N VAL A 18 12.74 3.14 -2.41
CA VAL A 18 12.16 4.37 -2.97
C VAL A 18 13.29 5.32 -3.33
N LYS A 19 13.15 6.00 -4.47
CA LYS A 19 14.10 6.97 -5.02
C LYS A 19 13.40 8.31 -5.20
N LEU A 20 14.18 9.39 -5.23
CA LEU A 20 13.64 10.74 -5.45
C LEU A 20 12.80 10.85 -6.72
N GLN A 21 13.18 10.14 -7.80
CA GLN A 21 12.45 10.15 -9.06
C GLN A 21 11.01 9.60 -8.93
N ASP A 22 10.76 8.70 -7.96
CA ASP A 22 9.42 8.12 -7.77
C ASP A 22 8.39 9.21 -7.43
N PHE A 23 8.80 10.27 -6.72
CA PHE A 23 7.94 11.41 -6.34
C PHE A 23 7.54 12.33 -7.51
N TYR A 24 8.10 12.10 -8.70
CA TYR A 24 7.75 12.79 -9.93
C TYR A 24 7.14 11.85 -10.97
N GLU A 25 7.44 10.55 -10.89
CA GLU A 25 6.93 9.53 -11.82
C GLU A 25 5.49 9.11 -11.51
N PHE A 26 5.15 8.98 -10.23
CA PHE A 26 3.83 8.47 -9.82
C PHE A 26 2.90 9.60 -9.38
N ASN A 27 1.60 9.51 -9.72
CA ASN A 27 0.62 10.46 -9.20
C ASN A 27 0.28 10.22 -7.72
N PHE A 28 0.35 8.97 -7.29
CA PHE A 28 0.03 8.54 -5.93
C PHE A 28 1.11 7.59 -5.44
N ILE A 29 1.57 7.80 -4.21
CA ILE A 29 2.46 6.88 -3.49
C ILE A 29 1.76 6.53 -2.19
N PHE A 30 1.54 5.24 -1.97
CA PHE A 30 0.84 4.74 -0.80
C PHE A 30 1.81 4.20 0.24
N ALA A 31 1.66 4.65 1.49
CA ALA A 31 2.26 4.04 2.66
C ALA A 31 1.32 2.97 3.22
N MET A 32 1.89 1.85 3.68
CA MET A 32 1.13 0.78 4.34
C MET A 32 0.88 1.09 5.81
N ASP A 33 1.87 1.65 6.49
CA ASP A 33 1.82 2.03 7.91
C ASP A 33 2.37 3.45 8.16
N SER A 34 2.36 3.87 9.43
CA SER A 34 2.84 5.19 9.85
C SER A 34 4.36 5.35 9.71
N SER A 35 5.13 4.27 9.86
CA SER A 35 6.59 4.29 9.70
C SER A 35 6.98 4.51 8.23
N ASN A 36 6.31 3.82 7.32
CA ASN A 36 6.43 3.97 5.88
C ASN A 36 6.10 5.42 5.47
N MET A 37 5.01 5.97 6.00
CA MET A 37 4.63 7.36 5.76
C MET A 37 5.68 8.35 6.30
N GLY A 38 6.23 8.10 7.49
CA GLY A 38 7.34 8.88 8.04
C GLY A 38 8.55 8.91 7.11
N ASN A 39 9.02 7.73 6.69
CA ASN A 39 10.14 7.58 5.76
C ASN A 39 9.88 8.27 4.41
N LEU A 40 8.67 8.15 3.86
CA LEU A 40 8.29 8.82 2.62
C LEU A 40 8.32 10.34 2.78
N LYS A 41 7.81 10.88 3.90
CA LYS A 41 7.82 12.33 4.16
C LYS A 41 9.23 12.89 4.32
N GLU A 42 10.13 12.13 4.95
CA GLU A 42 11.54 12.53 5.08
C GLU A 42 12.25 12.59 3.72
N LEU A 43 11.89 11.70 2.79
CA LEU A 43 12.48 11.64 1.45
C LEU A 43 11.80 12.57 0.42
N CYS A 44 10.55 12.96 0.65
CA CYS A 44 9.73 13.68 -0.32
C CYS A 44 10.29 15.09 -0.58
N PRO A 45 10.65 15.41 -1.84
CA PRO A 45 10.99 16.78 -2.22
C PRO A 45 9.81 17.73 -1.98
N THR A 46 10.10 19.00 -1.67
CA THR A 46 9.07 20.02 -1.43
C THR A 46 8.28 20.38 -2.69
N ASP A 47 8.84 20.10 -3.87
CA ASP A 47 8.23 20.31 -5.19
C ASP A 47 7.72 19.01 -5.83
N SER A 48 7.58 17.94 -5.03
CA SER A 48 6.99 16.67 -5.46
C SER A 48 5.63 16.86 -6.13
N THR A 49 5.39 16.12 -7.22
CA THR A 49 4.08 16.07 -7.89
C THR A 49 3.22 14.92 -7.40
N SER A 50 3.79 13.95 -6.66
CA SER A 50 3.07 12.82 -6.08
C SER A 50 2.25 13.21 -4.86
N LYS A 51 1.07 12.60 -4.71
CA LYS A 51 0.30 12.59 -3.47
C LYS A 51 0.72 11.42 -2.59
N LEU A 52 1.14 11.70 -1.37
CA LEU A 52 1.41 10.68 -0.35
C LEU A 52 0.13 10.35 0.42
N LEU A 53 -0.29 9.09 0.39
CA LEU A 53 -1.54 8.62 1.00
C LEU A 53 -1.29 7.37 1.85
N MET A 54 -2.15 7.14 2.84
CA MET A 54 -2.20 5.85 3.54
C MET A 54 -3.11 4.91 2.74
N LEU A 55 -2.67 3.71 2.39
CA LEU A 55 -3.57 2.77 1.69
C LEU A 55 -4.75 2.39 2.59
N GLY A 56 -4.46 2.07 3.85
CA GLY A 56 -5.46 1.67 4.84
C GLY A 56 -6.54 2.72 5.12
N SER A 57 -6.33 4.01 4.78
CA SER A 57 -7.40 5.02 4.95
C SER A 57 -8.59 4.82 4.00
N TYR A 58 -8.42 3.98 2.98
CA TYR A 58 -9.49 3.56 2.07
C TYR A 58 -10.15 2.24 2.50
N ASP A 59 -9.60 1.54 3.49
CA ASP A 59 -10.27 0.41 4.13
C ASP A 59 -11.36 0.94 5.07
N ASN A 60 -12.57 0.41 4.93
CA ASN A 60 -13.72 0.83 5.74
C ASN A 60 -13.84 0.03 7.04
N ASP A 61 -12.92 -0.91 7.30
CA ASP A 61 -12.80 -1.60 8.57
C ASP A 61 -12.22 -0.64 9.63
N PRO A 62 -13.02 -0.21 10.64
CA PRO A 62 -12.55 0.72 11.68
C PRO A 62 -11.43 0.12 12.53
N SER A 63 -11.31 -1.21 12.58
CA SER A 63 -10.27 -1.89 13.36
C SER A 63 -8.88 -1.75 12.75
N SER A 64 -8.78 -1.44 11.45
CA SER A 64 -7.51 -1.20 10.76
C SER A 64 -6.84 0.12 11.18
N ASN A 65 -7.60 1.06 11.74
CA ASN A 65 -7.13 2.40 12.10
C ASN A 65 -6.35 3.11 10.95
N GLY A 66 -6.72 2.82 9.70
CA GLY A 66 -6.09 3.41 8.53
C GLY A 66 -4.71 2.87 8.17
N VAL A 67 -4.26 1.77 8.79
CA VAL A 67 -3.01 1.06 8.45
C VAL A 67 -3.31 -0.30 7.82
N ILE A 68 -2.37 -0.79 7.03
CA ILE A 68 -2.31 -2.18 6.56
C ILE A 68 -1.34 -2.91 7.48
N ASP A 69 -1.75 -4.08 7.99
CA ASP A 69 -0.92 -4.85 8.92
C ASP A 69 0.30 -5.47 8.21
N ASP A 70 1.41 -5.65 8.93
CA ASP A 70 2.60 -6.34 8.42
C ASP A 70 2.58 -7.81 8.87
N PRO A 71 2.38 -8.79 7.97
CA PRO A 71 2.33 -10.20 8.32
C PRO A 71 3.73 -10.83 8.41
N TYR A 72 4.81 -10.07 8.20
CA TYR A 72 6.15 -10.58 8.10
C TYR A 72 6.60 -11.33 9.36
N GLY A 73 7.08 -12.56 9.18
CA GLY A 73 7.55 -13.42 10.27
C GLY A 73 6.43 -14.15 11.02
N SER A 74 5.16 -13.93 10.65
CA SER A 74 4.07 -14.71 11.21
C SER A 74 4.10 -16.16 10.71
N PRO A 75 3.95 -17.15 11.61
CA PRO A 75 3.75 -18.55 11.22
C PRO A 75 2.30 -18.83 10.80
N ASN A 76 1.38 -17.88 11.01
CA ASN A 76 -0.04 -18.05 10.73
C ASN A 76 -0.38 -17.56 9.30
N PRO A 77 -0.74 -18.45 8.36
CA PRO A 77 -1.09 -18.05 7.00
C PRO A 77 -2.34 -17.15 6.95
N ASP A 78 -3.24 -17.23 7.94
CA ASP A 78 -4.45 -16.41 7.99
C ASP A 78 -4.14 -14.91 8.15
N GLU A 79 -2.98 -14.55 8.70
CA GLU A 79 -2.56 -13.15 8.81
C GLU A 79 -2.19 -12.56 7.44
N TYR A 80 -1.58 -13.37 6.56
CA TYR A 80 -1.31 -12.94 5.19
C TYR A 80 -2.60 -12.79 4.39
N GLU A 81 -3.57 -13.66 4.63
CA GLU A 81 -4.91 -13.58 4.01
C GLU A 81 -5.65 -12.32 4.47
N ARG A 82 -5.60 -12.01 5.77
CA ARG A 82 -6.18 -10.77 6.32
C ARG A 82 -5.58 -9.52 5.68
N VAL A 83 -4.26 -9.47 5.50
CA VAL A 83 -3.56 -8.35 4.87
C VAL A 83 -3.92 -8.23 3.38
N TYR A 84 -4.05 -9.36 2.69
CA TYR A 84 -4.59 -9.37 1.33
C TYR A 84 -5.99 -8.74 1.28
N ASP A 85 -6.89 -9.13 2.19
CA ASP A 85 -8.25 -8.59 2.25
C ASP A 85 -8.27 -7.08 2.54
N GLN A 86 -7.43 -6.60 3.47
CA GLN A 86 -7.26 -5.16 3.73
C GLN A 86 -6.84 -4.42 2.45
N CYS A 87 -5.81 -4.91 1.76
CA CYS A 87 -5.33 -4.31 0.53
C CYS A 87 -6.39 -4.33 -0.57
N SER A 88 -7.10 -5.45 -0.73
CA SER A 88 -8.13 -5.64 -1.77
C SER A 88 -9.29 -4.65 -1.57
N ARG A 89 -9.81 -4.53 -0.34
CA ARG A 89 -10.88 -3.57 -0.01
C ARG A 89 -10.42 -2.13 -0.24
N ALA A 90 -9.24 -1.77 0.27
CA ALA A 90 -8.69 -0.43 0.13
C ALA A 90 -8.49 -0.05 -1.35
N CYS A 91 -7.91 -0.94 -2.15
CA CYS A 91 -7.72 -0.74 -3.60
C CYS A 91 -9.06 -0.56 -4.33
N CYS A 92 -10.04 -1.42 -4.07
CA CYS A 92 -11.37 -1.30 -4.68
C CYS A 92 -12.01 0.07 -4.37
N ARG A 93 -11.95 0.50 -3.11
CA ARG A 93 -12.51 1.79 -2.67
C ARG A 93 -11.77 2.99 -3.24
N PHE A 94 -10.44 2.94 -3.27
CA PHE A 94 -9.65 3.98 -3.91
C PHE A 94 -10.02 4.10 -5.39
N MET A 95 -10.12 2.99 -6.11
CA MET A 95 -10.52 2.99 -7.52
C MET A 95 -11.93 3.55 -7.75
N ASP A 96 -12.89 3.23 -6.88
CA ASP A 96 -14.23 3.83 -6.92
C ASP A 96 -14.19 5.34 -6.67
N SER A 97 -13.33 5.82 -5.77
CA SER A 97 -13.18 7.25 -5.50
C SER A 97 -12.59 8.06 -6.65
N LEU A 98 -11.97 7.39 -7.63
CA LEU A 98 -11.44 8.01 -8.86
C LEU A 98 -12.48 8.05 -9.99
N ARG A 99 -13.61 7.34 -9.86
CA ARG A 99 -14.68 7.36 -10.86
C ARG A 99 -15.53 8.63 -10.67
N PRO A 100 -15.90 9.30 -11.76
CA PRO A 100 -16.73 10.51 -11.73
C PRO A 100 -18.18 10.25 -11.27
#